data_AF-A0A1R2CZP4-F1
#
_entry.id   AF-A0A1R2CZP4-F1
#
_cell.length_a   1.000
_cell.length_b   1.000
_cell.length_c   1.000
_cell.angle_alpha   90.00
_cell.angle_beta   90.00
_cell.angle_gamma   90.00
#
_symmetry.space_group_name_H-M   'P 1'
#
loop_
_entity.id
_entity.type
_entity.pdbx_description
1 polymer ?
#
loop_
_entity_poly.entity_id
_entity_poly.type
_entity_poly.pdbx_seq_one_letter_code
_entity_poly.pdbx_strand_id
1 'polypeptide(L)'
;MSSPFPRAQTSKSMHRVHSSMSNYKNSLVYSEGRRPCITHVRIKSQNILPDENPEATAVEALEFWDYKYDSEIQKQLIQAKDELTRKLNHQDIVEENLNKRKAHSKSTSSLDQTKEVSRFYKAYEDTLMNTYQDLECKFHETIKNRENLRKKTCEIKEEIKNFSLSMEKLDNAYGSALQKYQNFGHISKSQKDIAQYLNAKQQHKENLFKQKIEAQQHIEMLQIDISHLSRELTELDANTSKMRNELKVVRKELIGHYSSLLKKGDDSRNQGLSWIVKLFLKLKHEVRKEMFPACLDDKSIDVIMKIARKSLELDEFYDKLAETKAPKMMKYMEKPSIKMRLHKLKQNVRIRKPTYFKKKLSWAPSELLGNGDEAVWNYNRIQDTMRLEENIKTTHQEMIDLQTAEVKRMTKESLRTGYNIRNMIGYIVGVENVDKFMIISMKEIKEIQAVRESTSTFTFMAKFLPKNYSKSPPNH
;
A
#
# COMPACT_ATOMS: atom_id res chain seq x y z
N MET A 1 60.70 12.37 36.19
CA MET A 1 61.97 11.98 35.54
C MET A 1 61.83 10.59 34.96
N SER A 2 62.55 10.31 33.87
CA SER A 2 62.97 8.96 33.41
C SER A 2 61.91 7.88 33.14
N SER A 3 61.67 7.65 31.84
CA SER A 3 61.12 6.44 31.20
C SER A 3 62.28 5.44 30.90
N PRO A 4 62.22 4.43 29.97
CA PRO A 4 61.11 3.92 29.12
C PRO A 4 61.06 2.40 28.77
N PHE A 5 60.00 2.02 28.01
CA PHE A 5 59.92 0.95 26.97
C PHE A 5 60.07 -0.54 27.37
N PRO A 6 59.70 -1.53 26.51
CA PRO A 6 59.19 -1.47 25.11
C PRO A 6 57.78 -2.12 24.94
N ARG A 7 57.30 -2.49 23.73
CA ARG A 7 56.99 -1.71 22.49
C ARG A 7 56.57 -2.69 21.37
N ALA A 8 55.29 -2.73 20.96
CA ALA A 8 54.85 -3.52 19.77
C ALA A 8 53.81 -2.77 18.91
N GLN A 9 54.27 -2.21 17.80
CA GLN A 9 53.47 -1.81 16.65
C GLN A 9 53.98 -2.60 15.44
N THR A 10 53.09 -3.05 14.54
CA THR A 10 53.50 -3.54 13.23
C THR A 10 52.90 -2.67 12.15
N SER A 11 53.74 -2.27 11.20
CA SER A 11 53.41 -1.42 10.08
C SER A 11 53.84 -2.11 8.79
N LYS A 12 52.94 -2.12 7.80
CA LYS A 12 53.22 -2.31 6.37
C LYS A 12 52.15 -1.51 5.64
N SER A 13 52.39 -0.85 4.51
CA SER A 13 53.56 -0.43 3.76
C SER A 13 52.94 0.19 2.52
N MET A 14 53.32 1.40 2.12
CA MET A 14 52.83 1.94 0.84
C MET A 14 53.45 1.18 -0.34
N HIS A 15 52.66 0.95 -1.39
CA HIS A 15 53.20 0.97 -2.75
C HIS A 15 52.37 1.89 -3.65
N ARG A 16 53.06 2.92 -4.14
CA ARG A 16 52.62 3.89 -5.14
C ARG A 16 53.22 3.44 -6.46
N VAL A 17 52.40 3.23 -7.48
CA VAL A 17 52.86 2.96 -8.85
C VAL A 17 52.26 4.02 -9.77
N HIS A 18 53.13 4.71 -10.50
CA HIS A 18 52.79 5.67 -11.54
C HIS A 18 52.84 4.97 -12.93
N SER A 19 52.32 5.67 -13.94
CA SER A 19 52.48 5.38 -15.39
C SER A 19 51.75 4.12 -15.91
N SER A 20 51.28 4.06 -17.16
CA SER A 20 51.68 4.84 -18.34
C SER A 20 50.50 5.23 -19.24
N MET A 21 50.67 6.32 -20.00
CA MET A 21 49.88 6.55 -21.22
C MET A 21 50.16 5.45 -22.25
N SER A 22 49.16 5.10 -23.07
CA SER A 22 49.39 4.49 -24.37
C SER A 22 48.73 5.35 -25.46
N ASN A 23 49.52 5.70 -26.47
CA ASN A 23 49.04 6.37 -27.66
C ASN A 23 48.39 5.34 -28.59
N TYR A 24 47.24 5.66 -29.18
CA TYR A 24 46.85 5.06 -30.46
C TYR A 24 46.54 6.15 -31.48
N LYS A 25 47.22 6.07 -32.62
CA LYS A 25 47.07 6.98 -33.76
C LYS A 25 45.94 6.51 -34.66
N ASN A 26 45.29 7.50 -35.28
CA ASN A 26 44.56 7.49 -36.54
C ASN A 26 44.54 6.18 -37.35
N SER A 27 43.35 5.80 -37.82
CA SER A 27 43.20 5.43 -39.23
C SER A 27 41.95 6.12 -39.82
N LEU A 28 42.13 6.73 -40.98
CA LEU A 28 41.11 7.44 -41.74
C LEU A 28 40.59 6.48 -42.81
N VAL A 29 39.28 6.24 -42.88
CA VAL A 29 38.64 5.62 -44.06
C VAL A 29 37.31 6.32 -44.36
N TYR A 30 37.20 6.84 -45.58
CA TYR A 30 35.99 7.37 -46.19
C TYR A 30 35.28 6.27 -46.99
N SER A 31 33.96 6.15 -46.86
CA SER A 31 32.96 5.73 -47.89
C SER A 31 31.67 5.30 -47.17
N GLU A 32 30.59 6.08 -47.26
CA GLU A 32 29.50 5.90 -48.24
C GLU A 32 28.75 4.56 -48.13
N GLY A 33 27.49 4.63 -47.67
CA GLY A 33 26.62 3.45 -47.54
C GLY A 33 25.23 3.78 -46.99
N ARG A 34 24.37 4.39 -47.83
CA ARG A 34 22.97 4.68 -47.44
C ARG A 34 22.18 3.40 -47.19
N ARG A 35 21.43 3.33 -46.07
CA ARG A 35 20.09 2.72 -45.96
C ARG A 35 19.46 3.03 -44.60
N PRO A 36 18.28 3.66 -44.53
CA PRO A 36 17.55 3.79 -43.27
C PRO A 36 16.88 2.45 -42.92
N CYS A 37 17.13 1.93 -41.72
CA CYS A 37 16.41 0.77 -41.20
C CYS A 37 14.97 1.15 -40.85
N ILE A 38 14.04 0.83 -41.74
CA ILE A 38 12.60 0.81 -41.45
C ILE A 38 12.35 -0.37 -40.50
N THR A 39 12.31 -0.10 -39.19
CA THR A 39 11.78 -1.06 -38.22
C THR A 39 10.26 -1.10 -38.34
N HIS A 40 9.79 -2.05 -39.15
CA HIS A 40 8.36 -2.27 -39.38
C HIS A 40 7.59 -2.44 -38.08
N VAL A 41 6.56 -1.61 -37.89
CA VAL A 41 5.45 -1.92 -36.98
C VAL A 41 4.85 -3.24 -37.44
N ARG A 42 5.01 -4.29 -36.63
CA ARG A 42 4.50 -5.63 -36.94
C ARG A 42 2.99 -5.66 -36.72
N ILE A 43 2.25 -5.27 -37.76
CA ILE A 43 0.79 -5.43 -37.85
C ILE A 43 0.48 -6.92 -37.64
N LYS A 44 -0.49 -7.22 -36.77
CA LYS A 44 -1.03 -8.58 -36.60
C LYS A 44 -1.70 -9.04 -37.91
N SER A 45 -1.01 -9.85 -38.69
CA SER A 45 -1.64 -10.73 -39.69
C SER A 45 -2.05 -12.03 -39.01
N GLN A 46 -3.29 -12.46 -39.24
CA GLN A 46 -3.82 -13.72 -38.73
C GLN A 46 -3.15 -14.93 -39.40
N ASN A 47 -3.08 -16.04 -38.66
CA ASN A 47 -3.07 -17.42 -39.13
C ASN A 47 -2.11 -17.79 -40.30
N ILE A 48 -0.87 -18.15 -39.95
CA ILE A 48 -0.28 -19.45 -40.33
C ILE A 48 0.46 -19.96 -39.09
N LEU A 49 0.16 -21.19 -38.66
CA LEU A 49 0.97 -21.93 -37.70
C LEU A 49 2.17 -22.54 -38.45
N PRO A 50 3.42 -22.16 -38.15
CA PRO A 50 4.55 -23.07 -38.33
C PRO A 50 4.52 -24.12 -37.21
N ASP A 51 5.04 -25.32 -37.47
CA ASP A 51 5.11 -26.42 -36.49
C ASP A 51 5.52 -25.94 -35.09
N GLU A 52 4.68 -26.21 -34.10
CA GLU A 52 5.05 -26.10 -32.70
C GLU A 52 6.12 -27.16 -32.44
N ASN A 53 7.41 -26.78 -32.51
CA ASN A 53 8.49 -27.65 -32.10
C ASN A 53 8.26 -27.98 -30.60
N PRO A 54 7.92 -29.24 -30.24
CA PRO A 54 7.55 -29.57 -28.87
C PRO A 54 8.73 -29.40 -27.92
N GLU A 55 9.97 -29.46 -28.42
CA GLU A 55 11.17 -29.17 -27.65
C GLU A 55 11.28 -27.67 -27.33
N ALA A 56 10.91 -26.77 -28.25
CA ALA A 56 10.89 -25.33 -27.98
C ALA A 56 9.81 -24.98 -26.94
N THR A 57 8.61 -25.55 -27.06
CA THR A 57 7.55 -25.39 -26.05
C THR A 57 7.94 -26.01 -24.70
N ALA A 58 8.67 -27.13 -24.69
CA ALA A 58 9.20 -27.72 -23.46
C ALA A 58 10.32 -26.88 -22.84
N VAL A 59 11.19 -26.26 -23.63
CA VAL A 59 12.24 -25.35 -23.15
C VAL A 59 11.64 -24.05 -22.61
N GLU A 60 10.68 -23.43 -23.30
CA GLU A 60 9.94 -22.27 -22.76
C GLU A 60 9.19 -22.63 -21.47
N ALA A 61 8.64 -23.84 -21.37
CA ALA A 61 8.05 -24.35 -20.13
C ALA A 61 9.11 -24.53 -19.03
N LEU A 62 10.29 -25.06 -19.34
CA LEU A 62 11.38 -25.24 -18.37
C LEU A 62 11.96 -23.90 -17.88
N GLU A 63 12.18 -22.93 -18.77
CA GLU A 63 12.55 -21.56 -18.36
C GLU A 63 11.48 -20.92 -17.46
N PHE A 64 10.20 -21.16 -17.77
CA PHE A 64 9.09 -20.75 -16.90
C PHE A 64 9.10 -21.46 -15.53
N TRP A 65 9.60 -22.70 -15.44
CA TRP A 65 9.80 -23.40 -14.17
C TRP A 65 11.00 -22.88 -13.37
N ASP A 66 12.12 -22.53 -14.01
CA ASP A 66 13.28 -21.94 -13.32
C ASP A 66 12.95 -20.54 -12.76
N TYR A 67 12.32 -19.67 -13.57
CA TYR A 67 11.83 -18.38 -13.08
C TYR A 67 10.81 -18.49 -11.94
N LYS A 68 10.07 -19.61 -11.89
CA LYS A 68 9.12 -19.93 -10.83
C LYS A 68 9.79 -20.43 -9.55
N TYR A 69 11.09 -20.73 -9.53
CA TYR A 69 11.80 -21.07 -8.28
C TYR A 69 12.88 -20.07 -7.87
N ASP A 70 13.29 -19.16 -8.76
CA ASP A 70 14.41 -18.26 -8.45
C ASP A 70 14.02 -16.91 -7.78
N SER A 71 12.72 -16.58 -7.70
CA SER A 71 12.28 -15.42 -6.90
C SER A 71 12.53 -15.63 -5.40
N GLU A 72 13.32 -14.74 -4.82
CA GLU A 72 13.62 -14.68 -3.38
C GLU A 72 12.36 -14.67 -2.50
N ILE A 73 11.31 -13.97 -2.94
CA ILE A 73 10.01 -13.97 -2.26
C ILE A 73 9.41 -15.37 -2.22
N GLN A 74 9.49 -16.14 -3.31
CA GLN A 74 8.93 -17.49 -3.32
C GLN A 74 9.75 -18.45 -2.46
N LYS A 75 11.08 -18.28 -2.40
CA LYS A 75 11.95 -19.01 -1.45
C LYS A 75 11.53 -18.74 0.00
N GLN A 76 11.28 -17.47 0.35
CA GLN A 76 10.76 -17.06 1.66
C GLN A 76 9.36 -17.64 1.96
N LEU A 77 8.43 -17.63 0.99
CA LEU A 77 7.10 -18.22 1.15
C LEU A 77 7.15 -19.73 1.42
N ILE A 78 7.99 -20.46 0.67
CA ILE A 78 8.19 -21.91 0.86
C ILE A 78 8.76 -22.16 2.26
N GLN A 79 9.82 -21.43 2.65
CA GLN A 79 10.43 -21.57 3.97
C GLN A 79 9.43 -21.32 5.12
N ALA A 80 8.63 -20.25 5.02
CA ALA A 80 7.63 -19.91 6.03
C ALA A 80 6.51 -20.96 6.11
N LYS A 81 6.11 -21.53 4.97
CA LYS A 81 5.12 -22.62 4.88
C LYS A 81 5.64 -23.92 5.49
N ASP A 82 6.89 -24.28 5.17
CA ASP A 82 7.56 -25.45 5.75
C ASP A 82 7.81 -25.29 7.26
N GLU A 83 8.04 -24.07 7.74
CA GLU A 83 8.12 -23.78 9.17
C GLU A 83 6.75 -23.93 9.85
N LEU A 84 5.67 -23.42 9.26
CA LEU A 84 4.30 -23.62 9.76
C LEU A 84 3.95 -25.12 9.79
N THR A 85 4.18 -25.85 8.70
CA THR A 85 3.91 -27.29 8.62
C THR A 85 4.73 -28.08 9.64
N ARG A 86 6.01 -27.73 9.84
CA ARG A 86 6.82 -28.34 10.92
C ARG A 86 6.24 -28.04 12.30
N LYS A 87 5.88 -26.78 12.60
CA LYS A 87 5.30 -26.39 13.90
C LYS A 87 3.99 -27.11 14.21
N LEU A 88 3.10 -27.21 13.23
CA LEU A 88 1.84 -27.96 13.36
C LEU A 88 2.08 -29.46 13.56
N ASN A 89 2.96 -30.09 12.76
CA ASN A 89 3.17 -31.54 12.80
C ASN A 89 4.04 -32.02 13.98
N HIS A 90 4.86 -31.15 14.58
CA HIS A 90 5.75 -31.50 15.70
C HIS A 90 5.26 -30.97 17.05
N GLN A 91 4.06 -30.36 17.10
CA GLN A 91 3.44 -29.88 18.34
C GLN A 91 3.36 -31.02 19.37
N ASP A 92 2.91 -32.20 18.95
CA ASP A 92 2.82 -33.39 19.81
C ASP A 92 4.18 -33.77 20.42
N ILE A 93 5.28 -33.72 19.67
CA ILE A 93 6.62 -34.11 20.15
C ILE A 93 7.16 -33.09 21.18
N VAL A 94 6.91 -31.80 20.97
CA VAL A 94 7.35 -30.75 21.90
C VAL A 94 6.49 -30.73 23.16
N GLU A 95 5.17 -30.87 23.02
CA GLU A 95 4.25 -31.01 24.16
C GLU A 95 4.50 -32.31 24.93
N GLU A 96 4.71 -33.45 24.28
CA GLU A 96 5.04 -34.72 24.94
C GLU A 96 6.35 -34.61 25.73
N ASN A 97 7.38 -33.97 25.18
CA ASN A 97 8.63 -33.72 25.90
C ASN A 97 8.49 -32.70 27.04
N LEU A 98 7.62 -31.69 26.91
CA LEU A 98 7.29 -30.76 28.00
C LEU A 98 6.47 -31.45 29.09
N ASN A 99 5.49 -32.28 28.74
CA ASN A 99 4.65 -33.02 29.67
C ASN A 99 5.46 -34.09 30.43
N LYS A 100 6.39 -34.79 29.75
CA LYS A 100 7.39 -35.67 30.39
C LYS A 100 8.27 -34.93 31.40
N ARG A 101 8.60 -33.65 31.16
CA ARG A 101 9.36 -32.79 32.11
C ARG A 101 8.48 -32.12 33.18
N LYS A 102 7.16 -32.07 33.00
CA LYS A 102 6.19 -31.35 33.84
C LYS A 102 5.17 -32.27 34.51
N ALA A 103 5.53 -33.51 34.84
CA ALA A 103 4.65 -34.54 35.38
C ALA A 103 3.91 -34.22 36.71
N HIS A 104 4.06 -33.00 37.26
CA HIS A 104 3.35 -32.49 38.44
C HIS A 104 2.57 -31.18 38.21
N SER A 105 2.57 -30.60 37.00
CA SER A 105 1.68 -29.47 36.68
C SER A 105 0.41 -29.96 35.97
N LYS A 106 -0.74 -29.44 36.41
CA LYS A 106 -2.10 -29.78 35.92
C LYS A 106 -2.15 -29.90 34.39
N SER A 107 -2.87 -30.92 33.91
CA SER A 107 -3.08 -31.22 32.48
C SER A 107 -3.32 -29.95 31.65
N THR A 108 -2.45 -29.71 30.67
CA THR A 108 -2.57 -28.63 29.69
C THR A 108 -3.98 -28.66 29.09
N SER A 109 -4.71 -27.56 29.18
CA SER A 109 -6.12 -27.56 28.74
C SER A 109 -6.18 -27.59 27.21
N SER A 110 -7.21 -28.22 26.63
CA SER A 110 -7.41 -28.22 25.17
C SER A 110 -7.54 -26.81 24.59
N LEU A 111 -7.96 -25.84 25.42
CA LEU A 111 -7.99 -24.41 25.09
C LEU A 111 -6.58 -23.85 24.82
N ASP A 112 -5.56 -24.30 25.53
CA ASP A 112 -4.20 -23.77 25.39
C ASP A 112 -3.52 -24.30 24.12
N GLN A 113 -3.78 -25.56 23.74
CA GLN A 113 -3.36 -26.12 22.45
C GLN A 113 -3.95 -25.32 21.27
N THR A 114 -5.24 -24.95 21.32
CA THR A 114 -5.87 -24.12 20.27
C THR A 114 -5.26 -22.71 20.17
N LYS A 115 -4.81 -22.12 21.29
CA LYS A 115 -4.11 -20.82 21.29
C LYS A 115 -2.71 -20.92 20.68
N GLU A 116 -2.00 -22.03 20.90
CA GLU A 116 -0.67 -22.24 20.33
C GLU A 116 -0.73 -22.43 18.81
N VAL A 117 -1.67 -23.25 18.32
CA VAL A 117 -1.99 -23.36 16.88
C VAL A 117 -2.31 -21.99 16.26
N SER A 118 -3.16 -21.20 16.92
CA SER A 118 -3.53 -19.84 16.46
C SER A 118 -2.32 -18.90 16.39
N ARG A 119 -1.34 -19.02 17.31
CA ARG A 119 -0.08 -18.25 17.25
C ARG A 119 0.79 -18.65 16.06
N PHE A 120 0.85 -19.93 15.72
CA PHE A 120 1.63 -20.39 14.56
C PHE A 120 1.02 -19.89 13.24
N TYR A 121 -0.31 -19.99 13.08
CA TYR A 121 -1.00 -19.40 11.92
C TYR A 121 -0.81 -17.89 11.87
N LYS A 122 -1.00 -17.18 12.99
CA LYS A 122 -0.79 -15.72 13.04
C LYS A 122 0.62 -15.30 12.63
N ALA A 123 1.66 -16.00 13.09
CA ALA A 123 3.04 -15.70 12.70
C ALA A 123 3.26 -15.84 11.18
N TYR A 124 2.75 -16.92 10.59
CA TYR A 124 2.80 -17.16 9.14
C TYR A 124 2.00 -16.10 8.34
N GLU A 125 0.83 -15.73 8.83
CA GLU A 125 -0.03 -14.69 8.23
C GLU A 125 0.60 -13.30 8.30
N ASP A 126 1.22 -12.96 9.44
CA ASP A 126 1.90 -11.68 9.62
C ASP A 126 3.11 -11.61 8.65
N THR A 127 3.87 -12.70 8.47
CA THR A 127 4.91 -12.78 7.41
C THR A 127 4.32 -12.59 6.01
N LEU A 128 3.30 -13.38 5.63
CA LEU A 128 2.64 -13.30 4.32
C LEU A 128 2.11 -11.89 3.99
N MET A 129 1.42 -11.26 4.95
CA MET A 129 0.84 -9.93 4.79
C MET A 129 1.91 -8.84 4.73
N ASN A 130 2.97 -8.93 5.53
CA ASN A 130 4.09 -7.99 5.47
C ASN A 130 4.81 -8.10 4.11
N THR A 131 5.11 -9.32 3.62
CA THR A 131 5.71 -9.52 2.30
C THR A 131 4.82 -8.97 1.17
N TYR A 132 3.50 -9.13 1.28
CA TYR A 132 2.54 -8.52 0.34
C TYR A 132 2.59 -6.99 0.37
N GLN A 133 2.54 -6.39 1.56
CA GLN A 133 2.56 -4.93 1.74
C GLN A 133 3.88 -4.28 1.30
N ASP A 134 5.02 -4.92 1.60
CA ASP A 134 6.33 -4.46 1.16
C ASP A 134 6.46 -4.48 -0.36
N LEU A 135 5.97 -5.53 -1.01
CA LEU A 135 5.92 -5.63 -2.47
C LEU A 135 4.96 -4.60 -3.08
N GLU A 136 3.79 -4.39 -2.48
CA GLU A 136 2.81 -3.42 -2.94
C GLU A 136 3.37 -1.99 -2.83
N CYS A 137 4.07 -1.66 -1.74
CA CYS A 137 4.78 -0.39 -1.57
C CYS A 137 5.87 -0.20 -2.65
N LYS A 138 6.77 -1.18 -2.83
CA LYS A 138 7.84 -1.14 -3.84
C LYS A 138 7.30 -1.02 -5.27
N PHE A 139 6.19 -1.69 -5.56
CA PHE A 139 5.51 -1.62 -6.85
C PHE A 139 4.95 -0.21 -7.13
N HIS A 140 4.27 0.41 -6.16
CA HIS A 140 3.77 1.78 -6.30
C HIS A 140 4.90 2.81 -6.40
N GLU A 141 5.99 2.64 -5.65
CA GLU A 141 7.18 3.48 -5.76
C GLU A 141 7.84 3.36 -7.16
N THR A 142 7.96 2.15 -7.68
CA THR A 142 8.49 1.88 -9.03
C THR A 142 7.63 2.53 -10.11
N ILE A 143 6.29 2.46 -10.01
CA ILE A 143 5.37 3.15 -10.92
C ILE A 143 5.57 4.67 -10.86
N LYS A 144 5.63 5.24 -9.65
CA LYS A 144 5.84 6.68 -9.44
C LYS A 144 7.17 7.17 -10.02
N ASN A 145 8.24 6.39 -9.82
CA ASN A 145 9.56 6.69 -10.38
C ASN A 145 9.54 6.65 -11.92
N ARG A 146 8.87 5.66 -12.52
CA ARG A 146 8.67 5.57 -13.97
C ARG A 146 7.89 6.77 -14.52
N GLU A 147 6.85 7.23 -13.82
CA GLU A 147 6.09 8.43 -14.20
C GLU A 147 6.94 9.71 -14.12
N ASN A 148 7.77 9.85 -13.09
CA ASN A 148 8.73 10.94 -12.98
C ASN A 148 9.75 10.96 -14.14
N LEU A 149 10.29 9.79 -14.53
CA LEU A 149 11.21 9.70 -15.68
C LEU A 149 10.51 10.00 -17.02
N ARG A 150 9.24 9.57 -17.19
CA ARG A 150 8.43 9.94 -18.36
C ARG A 150 8.22 11.46 -18.44
N LYS A 151 7.94 12.12 -17.31
CA LYS A 151 7.81 13.58 -17.25
C LYS A 151 9.12 14.29 -17.66
N LYS A 152 10.26 13.90 -17.07
CA LYS A 152 11.59 14.41 -17.47
C LYS A 152 11.89 14.21 -18.96
N THR A 153 11.52 13.05 -19.51
CA THR A 153 11.70 12.75 -20.93
C THR A 153 10.86 13.67 -21.83
N CYS A 154 9.68 14.11 -21.39
CA CYS A 154 8.89 15.11 -22.10
C CYS A 154 9.51 16.51 -21.98
N GLU A 155 9.95 16.91 -20.78
CA GLU A 155 10.61 18.20 -20.53
C GLU A 155 11.84 18.38 -21.46
N ILE A 156 12.73 17.37 -21.53
CA ILE A 156 13.91 17.40 -22.42
C ILE A 156 13.52 17.43 -23.92
N LYS A 157 12.43 16.77 -24.32
CA LYS A 157 11.94 16.83 -25.71
C LYS A 157 11.40 18.22 -26.07
N GLU A 158 10.79 18.93 -25.12
CA GLU A 158 10.38 20.31 -25.31
C GLU A 158 11.60 21.25 -25.42
N GLU A 159 12.65 21.03 -24.61
CA GLU A 159 13.92 21.75 -24.75
C GLU A 159 14.58 21.54 -26.12
N ILE A 160 14.71 20.29 -26.59
CA ILE A 160 15.24 19.99 -27.94
C ILE A 160 14.41 20.70 -29.02
N LYS A 161 13.07 20.72 -28.89
CA LYS A 161 12.19 21.45 -29.83
C LYS A 161 12.45 22.95 -29.79
N ASN A 162 12.65 23.54 -28.61
CA ASN A 162 12.96 24.97 -28.45
C ASN A 162 14.33 25.34 -29.04
N PHE A 163 15.36 24.51 -28.85
CA PHE A 163 16.66 24.69 -29.53
C PHE A 163 16.54 24.53 -31.05
N SER A 164 15.76 23.55 -31.52
CA SER A 164 15.52 23.33 -32.96
C SER A 164 14.86 24.54 -33.62
N LEU A 165 13.81 25.11 -33.00
CA LEU A 165 13.17 26.36 -33.43
C LEU A 165 14.11 27.57 -33.36
N SER A 166 15.09 27.55 -32.45
CA SER A 166 16.10 28.61 -32.34
C SER A 166 17.14 28.51 -33.46
N MET A 167 17.56 27.31 -33.84
CA MET A 167 18.41 27.10 -35.03
C MET A 167 17.71 27.50 -36.32
N GLU A 168 16.42 27.18 -36.48
CA GLU A 168 15.63 27.62 -37.64
C GLU A 168 15.57 29.15 -37.76
N LYS A 169 15.40 29.87 -36.63
CA LYS A 169 15.48 31.33 -36.59
C LYS A 169 16.87 31.86 -36.96
N LEU A 170 17.94 31.20 -36.51
CA LEU A 170 19.32 31.57 -36.87
C LEU A 170 19.61 31.35 -38.37
N ASP A 171 19.13 30.24 -38.95
CA ASP A 171 19.26 29.98 -40.39
C ASP A 171 18.46 30.98 -41.24
N ASN A 172 17.23 31.30 -40.83
CA ASN A 172 16.42 32.34 -41.47
C ASN A 172 17.06 33.73 -41.36
N ALA A 173 17.66 34.07 -40.21
CA ALA A 173 18.41 35.31 -40.01
C ALA A 173 19.67 35.36 -40.88
N TYR A 174 20.42 34.26 -40.98
CA TYR A 174 21.61 34.14 -41.83
C TYR A 174 21.26 34.27 -43.32
N GLY A 175 20.21 33.59 -43.80
CA GLY A 175 19.70 33.73 -45.16
C GLY A 175 19.23 35.15 -45.48
N SER A 176 18.50 35.77 -44.56
CA SER A 176 18.05 37.17 -44.68
C SER A 176 19.22 38.16 -44.73
N ALA A 177 20.27 37.92 -43.93
CA ALA A 177 21.49 38.72 -43.97
C ALA A 177 22.21 38.54 -45.32
N LEU A 178 22.34 37.31 -45.80
CA LEU A 178 22.97 37.00 -47.09
C LEU A 178 22.27 37.70 -48.27
N GLN A 179 20.93 37.67 -48.32
CA GLN A 179 20.15 38.38 -49.34
C GLN A 179 20.33 39.90 -49.26
N LYS A 180 20.28 40.48 -48.05
CA LYS A 180 20.56 41.92 -47.85
C LYS A 180 21.94 42.30 -48.38
N TYR A 181 22.94 41.45 -48.20
CA TYR A 181 24.31 41.69 -48.71
C TYR A 181 24.47 41.51 -50.22
N GLN A 182 23.63 40.70 -50.89
CA GLN A 182 23.62 40.60 -52.35
C GLN A 182 22.95 41.81 -53.01
N ASN A 183 21.96 42.41 -52.35
CA ASN A 183 21.20 43.55 -52.86
C ASN A 183 21.85 44.93 -52.63
N PHE A 184 23.00 44.99 -51.92
CA PHE A 184 23.77 46.23 -51.79
C PHE A 184 24.62 46.48 -53.05
N GLY A 185 24.01 47.12 -54.05
CA GLY A 185 24.71 47.70 -55.20
C GLY A 185 25.75 48.76 -54.77
N HIS A 186 26.72 49.01 -55.66
CA HIS A 186 27.90 49.88 -55.47
C HIS A 186 27.74 51.03 -54.45
N ILE A 187 28.22 50.79 -53.22
CA ILE A 187 28.30 51.83 -52.19
C ILE A 187 29.63 52.58 -52.35
N SER A 188 29.60 53.87 -52.68
CA SER A 188 30.79 54.73 -52.74
C SER A 188 31.28 55.09 -51.33
N LYS A 189 32.07 54.22 -50.72
CA LYS A 189 32.68 54.40 -49.39
C LYS A 189 34.20 54.54 -49.47
N SER A 190 34.79 55.19 -48.45
CA SER A 190 36.24 55.22 -48.27
C SER A 190 36.80 53.80 -48.10
N GLN A 191 38.02 53.55 -48.59
CA GLN A 191 38.67 52.23 -48.48
C GLN A 191 38.75 51.73 -47.03
N LYS A 192 38.93 52.64 -46.05
CA LYS A 192 38.94 52.28 -44.61
C LYS A 192 37.58 51.79 -44.13
N ASP A 193 36.50 52.43 -44.56
CA ASP A 193 35.12 52.08 -44.18
C ASP A 193 34.69 50.75 -44.81
N ILE A 194 35.16 50.46 -46.03
CA ILE A 194 34.95 49.18 -46.71
C ILE A 194 35.60 48.04 -45.91
N ALA A 195 36.85 48.21 -45.48
CA ALA A 195 37.56 47.20 -44.68
C ALA A 195 36.88 46.94 -43.32
N GLN A 196 36.46 48.00 -42.61
CA GLN A 196 35.72 47.86 -41.35
C GLN A 196 34.37 47.14 -41.55
N TYR A 197 33.63 47.49 -42.61
CA TYR A 197 32.36 46.85 -42.95
C TYR A 197 32.51 45.36 -43.29
N LEU A 198 33.54 44.99 -44.05
CA LEU A 198 33.84 43.60 -44.40
C LEU A 198 34.21 42.77 -43.16
N ASN A 199 35.03 43.32 -42.25
CA ASN A 199 35.35 42.68 -40.99
C ASN A 199 34.11 42.50 -40.09
N ALA A 200 33.28 43.53 -39.93
CA ALA A 200 32.05 43.44 -39.14
C ALA A 200 31.05 42.42 -39.73
N LYS A 201 30.94 42.34 -41.06
CA LYS A 201 30.14 41.34 -41.78
C LYS A 201 30.66 39.91 -41.53
N GLN A 202 31.96 39.70 -41.63
CA GLN A 202 32.59 38.41 -41.39
C GLN A 202 32.40 37.96 -39.93
N GLN A 203 32.66 38.87 -38.97
CA GLN A 203 32.45 38.63 -37.54
C GLN A 203 30.99 38.31 -37.20
N HIS A 204 30.02 38.99 -37.83
CA HIS A 204 28.60 38.69 -37.64
C HIS A 204 28.22 37.29 -38.16
N LYS A 205 28.77 36.89 -39.32
CA LYS A 205 28.61 35.53 -39.86
C LYS A 205 29.23 34.47 -38.94
N GLU A 206 30.43 34.71 -38.43
CA GLU A 206 31.11 33.80 -37.49
C GLU A 206 30.33 33.66 -36.18
N ASN A 207 29.77 34.75 -35.65
CA ASN A 207 28.92 34.72 -34.45
C ASN A 207 27.64 33.89 -34.66
N LEU A 208 26.93 34.06 -35.78
CA LEU A 208 25.74 33.24 -36.10
C LEU A 208 26.09 31.76 -36.26
N PHE A 209 27.21 31.45 -36.93
CA PHE A 209 27.69 30.08 -37.11
C PHE A 209 28.10 29.44 -35.77
N LYS A 210 28.76 30.19 -34.90
CA LYS A 210 29.12 29.76 -33.54
C LYS A 210 27.87 29.45 -32.71
N GLN A 211 26.87 30.34 -32.67
CA GLN A 211 25.61 30.12 -31.96
C GLN A 211 24.86 28.87 -32.48
N LYS A 212 24.92 28.61 -33.79
CA LYS A 212 24.35 27.39 -34.37
C LYS A 212 25.08 26.12 -33.93
N ILE A 213 26.42 26.15 -33.88
CA ILE A 213 27.22 25.03 -33.34
C ILE A 213 26.91 24.79 -31.86
N GLU A 214 26.83 25.84 -31.05
CA GLU A 214 26.50 25.74 -29.62
C GLU A 214 25.11 25.11 -29.42
N ALA A 215 24.09 25.58 -30.16
CA ALA A 215 22.75 24.99 -30.12
C ALA A 215 22.71 23.52 -30.57
N GLN A 216 23.48 23.16 -31.61
CA GLN A 216 23.60 21.78 -32.09
C GLN A 216 24.25 20.88 -31.03
N GLN A 217 25.33 21.33 -30.39
CA GLN A 217 25.99 20.60 -29.29
C GLN A 217 25.04 20.40 -28.09
N HIS A 218 24.24 21.41 -27.74
CA HIS A 218 23.22 21.27 -26.70
C HIS A 218 22.17 20.22 -27.06
N ILE A 219 21.69 20.17 -28.30
CA ILE A 219 20.76 19.13 -28.76
C ILE A 219 21.39 17.73 -28.66
N GLU A 220 22.66 17.58 -29.04
CA GLU A 220 23.37 16.29 -28.96
C GLU A 220 23.51 15.80 -27.51
N MET A 221 23.82 16.68 -26.55
CA MET A 221 23.82 16.31 -25.12
C MET A 221 22.43 15.86 -24.65
N LEU A 222 21.38 16.61 -24.97
CA LEU A 222 20.00 16.27 -24.59
C LEU A 222 19.51 14.95 -25.24
N GLN A 223 20.02 14.60 -26.42
CA GLN A 223 19.77 13.30 -27.06
C GLN A 223 20.47 12.13 -26.33
N ILE A 224 21.68 12.35 -25.78
CA ILE A 224 22.37 11.39 -24.92
C ILE A 224 21.55 11.17 -23.64
N ASP A 225 21.03 12.24 -23.02
CA ASP A 225 20.19 12.16 -21.82
C ASP A 225 18.86 11.42 -22.08
N ILE A 226 18.19 11.67 -23.20
CA ILE A 226 17.02 10.88 -23.63
C ILE A 226 17.39 9.39 -23.78
N SER A 227 18.57 9.09 -24.33
CA SER A 227 19.05 7.72 -24.52
C SER A 227 19.44 7.04 -23.19
N HIS A 228 19.80 7.82 -22.18
CA HIS A 228 19.99 7.35 -20.80
C HIS A 228 18.64 7.04 -20.14
N LEU A 229 17.73 8.03 -20.09
CA LEU A 229 16.39 7.90 -19.50
C LEU A 229 15.57 6.77 -20.15
N SER A 230 15.74 6.54 -21.46
CA SER A 230 15.08 5.44 -22.16
C SER A 230 15.52 4.06 -21.66
N ARG A 231 16.80 3.90 -21.29
CA ARG A 231 17.33 2.66 -20.70
C ARG A 231 16.79 2.45 -19.28
N GLU A 232 16.82 3.49 -18.45
CA GLU A 232 16.22 3.44 -17.10
C GLU A 232 14.72 3.10 -17.16
N LEU A 233 13.98 3.65 -18.13
CA LEU A 233 12.57 3.33 -18.34
C LEU A 233 12.35 1.86 -18.72
N THR A 234 13.19 1.28 -19.58
CA THR A 234 13.09 -0.16 -19.90
C THR A 234 13.39 -1.05 -18.70
N GLU A 235 14.34 -0.66 -17.85
CA GLU A 235 14.65 -1.39 -16.61
C GLU A 235 13.50 -1.30 -15.60
N LEU A 236 12.91 -0.10 -15.41
CA LEU A 236 11.73 0.07 -14.56
C LEU A 236 10.51 -0.68 -15.07
N ASP A 237 10.28 -0.76 -16.39
CA ASP A 237 9.17 -1.54 -16.94
C ASP A 237 9.40 -3.06 -16.77
N ALA A 238 10.63 -3.55 -16.89
CA ALA A 238 10.99 -4.94 -16.55
C ALA A 238 10.78 -5.25 -15.05
N ASN A 239 11.27 -4.38 -14.16
CA ASN A 239 11.08 -4.49 -12.70
C ASN A 239 9.59 -4.43 -12.31
N THR A 240 8.81 -3.55 -12.94
CA THR A 240 7.35 -3.46 -12.77
C THR A 240 6.66 -4.76 -13.17
N SER A 241 7.11 -5.41 -14.25
CA SER A 241 6.58 -6.71 -14.70
C SER A 241 6.89 -7.82 -13.69
N LYS A 242 8.14 -7.89 -13.21
CA LYS A 242 8.58 -8.85 -12.17
C LYS A 242 7.75 -8.70 -10.88
N MET A 243 7.71 -7.50 -10.29
CA MET A 243 6.95 -7.23 -9.07
C MET A 243 5.46 -7.53 -9.22
N ARG A 244 4.86 -7.26 -10.40
CA ARG A 244 3.47 -7.62 -10.69
C ARG A 244 3.23 -9.13 -10.65
N ASN A 245 4.19 -9.93 -11.12
CA ASN A 245 4.08 -11.38 -11.09
C ASN A 245 4.30 -11.92 -9.66
N GLU A 246 5.27 -11.37 -8.92
CA GLU A 246 5.50 -11.71 -7.50
C GLU A 246 4.26 -11.39 -6.63
N LEU A 247 3.64 -10.22 -6.82
CA LEU A 247 2.37 -9.86 -6.16
C LEU A 247 1.22 -10.84 -6.48
N LYS A 248 1.13 -11.36 -7.71
CA LYS A 248 0.13 -12.39 -8.05
C LYS A 248 0.40 -13.71 -7.30
N VAL A 249 1.67 -14.11 -7.17
CA VAL A 249 2.06 -15.33 -6.45
C VAL A 249 1.71 -15.20 -4.96
N VAL A 250 2.15 -14.12 -4.30
CA VAL A 250 1.85 -13.88 -2.88
C VAL A 250 0.34 -13.78 -2.64
N ARG A 251 -0.40 -13.06 -3.49
CA ARG A 251 -1.87 -12.95 -3.40
C ARG A 251 -2.58 -14.30 -3.58
N LYS A 252 -2.05 -15.18 -4.45
CA LYS A 252 -2.59 -16.54 -4.62
C LYS A 252 -2.36 -17.39 -3.37
N GLU A 253 -1.18 -17.31 -2.75
CA GLU A 253 -0.87 -18.05 -1.52
C GLU A 253 -1.71 -17.54 -0.34
N LEU A 254 -1.84 -16.22 -0.17
CA LEU A 254 -2.76 -15.58 0.80
C LEU A 254 -4.20 -16.10 0.65
N ILE A 255 -4.75 -16.06 -0.58
CA ILE A 255 -6.10 -16.56 -0.88
C ILE A 255 -6.22 -18.05 -0.56
N GLY A 256 -5.22 -18.86 -0.91
CA GLY A 256 -5.20 -20.30 -0.64
C GLY A 256 -5.19 -20.62 0.86
N HIS A 257 -4.32 -19.96 1.62
CA HIS A 257 -4.21 -20.08 3.08
C HIS A 257 -5.53 -19.70 3.77
N TYR A 258 -6.06 -18.51 3.49
CA TYR A 258 -7.32 -18.05 4.09
C TYR A 258 -8.54 -18.87 3.64
N SER A 259 -8.51 -19.48 2.44
CA SER A 259 -9.58 -20.40 2.00
C SER A 259 -9.57 -21.70 2.81
N SER A 260 -8.37 -22.21 3.13
CA SER A 260 -8.19 -23.37 4.00
C SER A 260 -8.71 -23.09 5.42
N LEU A 261 -8.34 -21.95 6.01
CA LEU A 261 -8.80 -21.55 7.34
C LEU A 261 -10.32 -21.33 7.39
N LEU A 262 -10.89 -20.58 6.43
CA LEU A 262 -12.34 -20.32 6.39
C LEU A 262 -13.13 -21.63 6.28
N LYS A 263 -12.67 -22.59 5.47
CA LYS A 263 -13.34 -23.89 5.28
C LYS A 263 -13.27 -24.79 6.51
N LYS A 264 -12.17 -24.74 7.28
CA LYS A 264 -12.05 -25.40 8.58
C LYS A 264 -12.87 -24.71 9.68
N GLY A 265 -13.06 -23.39 9.55
CA GLY A 265 -13.61 -22.54 10.58
C GLY A 265 -12.58 -22.09 11.62
N ASP A 266 -11.28 -22.17 11.29
CA ASP A 266 -10.18 -21.84 12.19
C ASP A 266 -10.00 -20.31 12.30
N ASP A 267 -10.00 -19.77 13.51
CA ASP A 267 -9.83 -18.34 13.80
C ASP A 267 -8.46 -18.08 14.48
N SER A 268 -7.47 -17.61 13.72
CA SER A 268 -6.13 -17.26 14.24
C SER A 268 -6.07 -15.93 14.99
N ARG A 269 -7.11 -15.07 14.90
CA ARG A 269 -7.08 -13.67 15.38
C ARG A 269 -8.18 -13.32 16.39
N ASN A 270 -8.99 -14.28 16.80
CA ASN A 270 -10.06 -14.17 17.82
C ASN A 270 -11.13 -13.10 17.49
N GLN A 271 -11.48 -12.97 16.21
CA GLN A 271 -12.49 -12.02 15.70
C GLN A 271 -13.66 -12.71 14.97
N GLY A 272 -13.72 -14.04 15.00
CA GLY A 272 -14.66 -14.86 14.24
C GLY A 272 -14.33 -14.84 12.74
N LEU A 273 -15.00 -15.66 11.93
CA LEU A 273 -14.72 -15.80 10.50
C LEU A 273 -14.88 -14.48 9.71
N SER A 274 -15.49 -13.45 10.32
CA SER A 274 -15.61 -12.10 9.78
C SER A 274 -14.28 -11.44 9.43
N TRP A 275 -13.17 -11.73 10.14
CA TRP A 275 -11.87 -11.14 9.79
C TRP A 275 -11.25 -11.78 8.54
N ILE A 276 -11.48 -13.08 8.31
CA ILE A 276 -11.01 -13.77 7.10
C ILE A 276 -11.78 -13.23 5.89
N VAL A 277 -13.10 -13.08 6.03
CA VAL A 277 -13.94 -12.43 5.02
C VAL A 277 -13.51 -10.99 4.75
N LYS A 278 -13.20 -10.21 5.79
CA LYS A 278 -12.64 -8.85 5.67
C LYS A 278 -11.36 -8.84 4.83
N LEU A 279 -10.46 -9.82 5.02
CA LEU A 279 -9.24 -9.94 4.23
C LEU A 279 -9.52 -10.32 2.76
N PHE A 280 -10.44 -11.24 2.48
CA PHE A 280 -10.84 -11.52 1.10
C PHE A 280 -11.39 -10.28 0.38
N LEU A 281 -12.20 -9.48 1.07
CA LEU A 281 -12.71 -8.21 0.54
C LEU A 281 -11.57 -7.20 0.28
N LYS A 282 -10.59 -7.05 1.19
CA LYS A 282 -9.38 -6.23 0.92
C LYS A 282 -8.59 -6.74 -0.28
N LEU A 283 -8.41 -8.06 -0.39
CA LEU A 283 -7.75 -8.74 -1.50
C LEU A 283 -8.63 -8.82 -2.77
N LYS A 284 -9.77 -8.13 -2.83
CA LYS A 284 -10.72 -8.11 -3.96
C LYS A 284 -11.01 -9.51 -4.50
N HIS A 285 -11.28 -10.46 -3.60
CA HIS A 285 -11.66 -11.83 -3.91
C HIS A 285 -13.11 -12.08 -3.48
N GLU A 286 -13.88 -12.76 -4.32
CA GLU A 286 -15.27 -13.08 -4.05
C GLU A 286 -15.37 -14.27 -3.11
N VAL A 287 -16.08 -14.09 -1.98
CA VAL A 287 -16.29 -15.16 -1.00
C VAL A 287 -17.55 -15.94 -1.37
N ARG A 288 -17.39 -17.22 -1.71
CA ARG A 288 -18.49 -18.14 -2.03
C ARG A 288 -18.96 -18.89 -0.79
N LYS A 289 -20.25 -19.26 -0.74
CA LYS A 289 -20.84 -20.04 0.37
C LYS A 289 -20.10 -21.36 0.64
N GLU A 290 -19.63 -22.02 -0.41
CA GLU A 290 -18.82 -23.25 -0.38
C GLU A 290 -17.50 -23.13 0.42
N MET A 291 -17.04 -21.91 0.70
CA MET A 291 -15.81 -21.65 1.43
C MET A 291 -16.00 -21.66 2.95
N PHE A 292 -17.25 -21.65 3.45
CA PHE A 292 -17.58 -21.67 4.87
C PHE A 292 -17.73 -23.11 5.41
N PRO A 293 -17.68 -23.32 6.73
CA PRO A 293 -17.99 -24.60 7.34
C PRO A 293 -19.44 -25.01 7.09
N ALA A 294 -19.66 -26.28 6.73
CA ALA A 294 -20.99 -26.81 6.36
C ALA A 294 -22.04 -26.81 7.50
N CYS A 295 -21.66 -26.43 8.73
CA CYS A 295 -22.54 -26.26 9.88
C CYS A 295 -23.11 -24.84 10.01
N LEU A 296 -22.68 -23.87 9.20
CA LEU A 296 -23.28 -22.54 9.12
C LEU A 296 -24.41 -22.52 8.10
N ASP A 297 -25.53 -21.90 8.46
CA ASP A 297 -26.61 -21.64 7.52
C ASP A 297 -26.35 -20.34 6.72
N ASP A 298 -27.14 -20.17 5.65
CA ASP A 298 -27.08 -18.98 4.80
C ASP A 298 -27.20 -17.66 5.57
N LYS A 299 -27.97 -17.63 6.67
CA LYS A 299 -28.18 -16.43 7.48
C LYS A 299 -26.95 -16.10 8.32
N SER A 300 -26.29 -17.09 8.95
CA SER A 300 -25.01 -16.86 9.62
C SER A 300 -23.96 -16.38 8.64
N ILE A 301 -23.88 -16.95 7.44
CA ILE A 301 -22.97 -16.49 6.38
C ILE A 301 -23.25 -15.02 6.03
N ASP A 302 -24.51 -14.64 5.79
CA ASP A 302 -24.90 -13.27 5.50
C ASP A 302 -24.57 -12.29 6.64
N VAL A 303 -24.71 -12.70 7.90
CA VAL A 303 -24.31 -11.88 9.07
C VAL A 303 -22.80 -11.71 9.13
N ILE A 304 -22.02 -12.78 8.94
CA ILE A 304 -20.55 -12.69 8.87
C ILE A 304 -20.12 -11.73 7.74
N MET A 305 -20.74 -11.83 6.56
CA MET A 305 -20.50 -10.93 5.43
C MET A 305 -20.90 -9.47 5.69
N LYS A 306 -21.89 -9.20 6.55
CA LYS A 306 -22.27 -7.84 6.98
C LYS A 306 -21.29 -7.27 8.00
N ILE A 307 -20.91 -8.06 9.01
CA ILE A 307 -19.91 -7.68 10.03
C ILE A 307 -18.57 -7.37 9.35
N ALA A 308 -18.13 -8.19 8.39
CA ALA A 308 -16.90 -7.95 7.64
C ALA A 308 -16.91 -6.63 6.86
N ARG A 309 -18.04 -6.26 6.24
CA ARG A 309 -18.21 -4.98 5.53
C ARG A 309 -18.16 -3.78 6.49
N LYS A 310 -18.89 -3.85 7.62
CA LYS A 310 -18.81 -2.79 8.67
C LYS A 310 -17.42 -2.67 9.28
N SER A 311 -16.67 -3.77 9.37
CA SER A 311 -15.28 -3.75 9.80
C SER A 311 -14.32 -3.12 8.78
N LEU A 312 -14.66 -3.06 7.48
CA LEU A 312 -13.91 -2.25 6.50
C LEU A 312 -14.29 -0.77 6.58
N GLU A 313 -15.57 -0.46 6.74
CA GLU A 313 -16.07 0.90 6.95
C GLU A 313 -15.40 1.55 8.19
N LEU A 314 -15.22 0.79 9.28
CA LEU A 314 -14.43 1.20 10.43
C LEU A 314 -12.96 1.51 10.09
N ASP A 315 -12.28 0.63 9.34
CA ASP A 315 -10.88 0.88 8.93
C ASP A 315 -10.78 2.20 8.14
N GLU A 316 -11.70 2.43 7.19
CA GLU A 316 -11.74 3.68 6.44
C GLU A 316 -11.95 4.93 7.32
N PHE A 317 -12.80 4.84 8.35
CA PHE A 317 -12.97 5.95 9.30
C PHE A 317 -11.71 6.18 10.14
N TYR A 318 -11.01 5.11 10.56
CA TYR A 318 -9.73 5.24 11.25
C TYR A 318 -8.64 5.86 10.36
N ASP A 319 -8.56 5.48 9.09
CA ASP A 319 -7.60 6.04 8.13
C ASP A 319 -7.87 7.54 7.91
N LYS A 320 -9.13 7.92 7.65
CA LYS A 320 -9.57 9.34 7.54
C LYS A 320 -9.27 10.12 8.83
N LEU A 321 -9.42 9.48 10.00
CA LEU A 321 -9.09 10.09 11.30
C LEU A 321 -7.57 10.24 11.52
N ALA A 322 -6.75 9.33 11.00
CA ALA A 322 -5.29 9.43 11.03
C ALA A 322 -4.79 10.55 10.10
N GLU A 323 -5.33 10.67 8.89
CA GLU A 323 -5.03 11.76 7.97
C GLU A 323 -5.37 13.13 8.54
N THR A 324 -6.55 13.26 9.16
CA THR A 324 -6.99 14.50 9.81
C THR A 324 -6.22 14.82 11.09
N LYS A 325 -5.66 13.83 11.79
CA LYS A 325 -4.79 14.04 12.97
C LYS A 325 -3.31 14.29 12.60
N ALA A 326 -2.87 13.98 11.38
CA ALA A 326 -1.51 14.26 10.90
C ALA A 326 -1.38 15.68 10.30
N PRO A 327 -0.73 16.65 10.97
CA PRO A 327 -0.55 18.00 10.42
C PRO A 327 0.56 18.00 9.36
N LYS A 328 0.21 17.79 8.08
CA LYS A 328 1.13 17.98 6.94
C LYS A 328 1.79 19.37 6.95
N MET A 329 1.13 20.39 7.52
CA MET A 329 1.65 21.74 7.74
C MET A 329 2.76 21.88 8.81
N MET A 330 2.88 20.98 9.80
CA MET A 330 3.88 21.16 10.87
C MET A 330 5.30 20.69 10.51
N LYS A 331 5.51 20.08 9.32
CA LYS A 331 6.87 19.71 8.87
C LYS A 331 7.70 20.89 8.33
N TYR A 332 7.09 22.06 8.07
CA TYR A 332 7.76 23.22 7.46
C TYR A 332 7.91 24.46 8.37
N MET A 333 7.45 24.39 9.63
CA MET A 333 7.79 25.40 10.63
C MET A 333 9.15 25.05 11.25
N GLU A 334 10.23 25.69 10.77
CA GLU A 334 11.51 25.67 11.47
C GLU A 334 11.30 25.99 12.95
N LYS A 335 11.86 25.18 13.84
CA LYS A 335 11.70 25.37 15.29
C LYS A 335 12.20 26.78 15.64
N PRO A 336 11.33 27.70 16.11
CA PRO A 336 11.73 29.08 16.33
C PRO A 336 12.88 29.13 17.32
N SER A 337 13.94 29.87 16.97
CA SER A 337 15.22 29.80 17.69
C SER A 337 15.05 30.04 19.19
N ILE A 338 15.93 29.44 19.99
CA ILE A 338 15.87 29.50 21.47
C ILE A 338 15.83 30.96 21.95
N LYS A 339 16.50 31.89 21.25
CA LYS A 339 16.44 33.34 21.51
C LYS A 339 15.01 33.90 21.37
N MET A 340 14.28 33.50 20.34
CA MET A 340 12.91 33.97 20.07
C MET A 340 11.89 33.38 21.06
N ARG A 341 12.08 32.13 21.50
CA ARG A 341 11.33 31.54 22.62
C ARG A 341 11.59 32.27 23.94
N LEU A 342 12.86 32.55 24.28
CA LEU A 342 13.24 33.31 25.48
C LEU A 342 12.70 34.74 25.47
N HIS A 343 12.62 35.39 24.31
CA HIS A 343 12.05 36.73 24.19
C HIS A 343 10.54 36.73 24.50
N LYS A 344 9.77 35.79 23.92
CA LYS A 344 8.35 35.62 24.26
C LYS A 344 8.13 35.32 25.76
N LEU A 345 8.98 34.49 26.37
CA LEU A 345 8.92 34.27 27.82
C LEU A 345 9.20 35.56 28.62
N LYS A 346 10.23 36.34 28.26
CA LYS A 346 10.55 37.62 28.92
C LYS A 346 9.43 38.66 28.81
N GLN A 347 8.69 38.69 27.70
CA GLN A 347 7.53 39.58 27.55
C GLN A 347 6.39 39.17 28.49
N ASN A 348 6.13 37.86 28.65
CA ASN A 348 5.01 37.35 29.46
C ASN A 348 5.32 37.24 30.97
N VAL A 349 6.59 37.12 31.36
CA VAL A 349 7.02 37.00 32.77
C VAL A 349 7.17 38.37 33.47
N ARG A 350 6.93 39.49 32.77
CA ARG A 350 6.97 40.83 33.39
C ARG A 350 5.71 41.07 34.23
N ILE A 351 5.72 40.54 35.46
CA ILE A 351 4.65 40.66 36.47
C ILE A 351 4.22 42.12 36.61
N ARG A 352 3.06 42.46 36.02
CA ARG A 352 2.37 43.72 36.31
C ARG A 352 1.64 43.56 37.64
N LYS A 353 1.88 44.46 38.60
CA LYS A 353 1.05 44.54 39.81
C LYS A 353 -0.42 44.76 39.39
N PRO A 354 -1.38 43.99 39.91
CA PRO A 354 -2.79 44.19 39.57
C PRO A 354 -3.28 45.51 40.18
N THR A 355 -3.59 46.49 39.32
CA THR A 355 -4.34 47.68 39.72
C THR A 355 -5.83 47.36 39.69
N TYR A 356 -6.42 47.19 40.88
CA TYR A 356 -7.85 46.92 41.05
C TYR A 356 -8.71 48.15 40.73
N PHE A 357 -8.94 48.40 39.43
CA PHE A 357 -10.00 49.29 38.98
C PHE A 357 -11.13 48.48 38.35
N LYS A 358 -12.36 48.73 38.79
CA LYS A 358 -13.60 48.18 38.22
C LYS A 358 -13.80 48.69 36.78
N LYS A 359 -13.15 48.07 35.81
CA LYS A 359 -13.55 48.14 34.39
C LYS A 359 -14.41 46.93 34.07
N LYS A 360 -15.53 47.18 33.38
CA LYS A 360 -16.43 46.13 32.89
C LYS A 360 -15.62 45.14 32.05
N LEU A 361 -15.85 43.85 32.24
CA LEU A 361 -15.29 42.79 31.40
C LEU A 361 -15.93 42.86 30.01
N SER A 362 -15.42 43.72 29.13
CA SER A 362 -15.49 43.47 27.70
C SER A 362 -14.52 42.32 27.43
N TRP A 363 -15.06 41.14 27.13
CA TRP A 363 -14.28 40.07 26.50
C TRP A 363 -13.52 40.66 25.31
N ALA A 364 -12.23 40.34 25.20
CA ALA A 364 -11.34 41.03 24.25
C ALA A 364 -11.91 40.93 22.82
N PRO A 365 -12.03 42.05 22.09
CA PRO A 365 -12.55 42.02 20.73
C PRO A 365 -11.59 41.23 19.82
N SER A 366 -12.20 40.70 18.76
CA SER A 366 -11.76 39.77 17.71
C SER A 366 -10.43 40.05 16.97
N GLU A 367 -9.54 40.89 17.48
CA GLU A 367 -8.37 41.42 16.76
C GLU A 367 -7.15 40.48 16.75
N LEU A 368 -7.26 39.29 17.35
CA LEU A 368 -6.33 38.17 17.13
C LEU A 368 -6.77 37.21 16.01
N LEU A 369 -7.94 37.44 15.38
CA LEU A 369 -8.41 36.70 14.19
C LEU A 369 -7.90 37.34 12.89
N GLY A 370 -6.60 37.64 12.85
CA GLY A 370 -5.89 37.97 11.61
C GLY A 370 -5.63 36.73 10.75
N ASN A 371 -6.70 35.98 10.45
CA ASN A 371 -6.84 34.91 9.44
C ASN A 371 -8.24 34.28 9.59
N GLY A 372 -9.28 34.91 9.03
CA GLY A 372 -10.65 34.37 9.08
C GLY A 372 -10.75 32.96 8.47
N ASP A 373 -9.99 32.70 7.42
CA ASP A 373 -9.92 31.39 6.77
C ASP A 373 -9.34 30.31 7.69
N GLU A 374 -8.27 30.57 8.46
CA GLU A 374 -7.71 29.56 9.37
C GLU A 374 -8.67 29.19 10.52
N ALA A 375 -9.48 30.15 10.99
CA ALA A 375 -10.48 29.87 12.02
C ALA A 375 -11.61 28.97 11.49
N VAL A 376 -12.11 29.25 10.29
CA VAL A 376 -13.14 28.43 9.62
C VAL A 376 -12.58 27.05 9.24
N TRP A 377 -11.36 26.98 8.71
CA TRP A 377 -10.69 25.71 8.41
C TRP A 377 -10.47 24.83 9.65
N ASN A 378 -10.05 25.41 10.77
CA ASN A 378 -9.89 24.66 12.02
C ASN A 378 -11.24 24.23 12.60
N TYR A 379 -12.28 25.06 12.53
CA TYR A 379 -13.63 24.69 12.97
C TYR A 379 -14.20 23.51 12.18
N ASN A 380 -14.15 23.57 10.84
CA ASN A 380 -14.62 22.50 9.97
C ASN A 380 -13.86 21.20 10.24
N ARG A 381 -12.52 21.26 10.37
CA ARG A 381 -11.70 20.09 10.68
C ARG A 381 -12.04 19.48 12.05
N ILE A 382 -12.33 20.28 13.07
CA ILE A 382 -12.78 19.78 14.38
C ILE A 382 -14.14 19.08 14.22
N GLN A 383 -15.09 19.71 13.53
CA GLN A 383 -16.42 19.14 13.29
C GLN A 383 -16.36 17.80 12.52
N ASP A 384 -15.50 17.70 11.51
CA ASP A 384 -15.31 16.47 10.74
C ASP A 384 -14.62 15.37 11.57
N THR A 385 -13.65 15.71 12.43
CA THR A 385 -13.09 14.72 13.37
C THR A 385 -14.13 14.22 14.38
N MET A 386 -15.02 15.07 14.88
CA MET A 386 -16.10 14.65 15.79
C MET A 386 -17.09 13.74 15.08
N ARG A 387 -17.48 14.04 13.83
CA ARG A 387 -18.33 13.17 12.99
C ARG A 387 -17.70 11.81 12.74
N LEU A 388 -16.39 11.76 12.44
CA LEU A 388 -15.68 10.49 12.27
C LEU A 388 -15.67 9.66 13.57
N GLU A 389 -15.45 10.29 14.72
CA GLU A 389 -15.48 9.60 16.03
C GLU A 389 -16.90 9.13 16.43
N GLU A 390 -17.95 9.84 16.01
CA GLU A 390 -19.35 9.43 16.17
C GLU A 390 -19.71 8.24 15.24
N ASN A 391 -19.32 8.32 13.96
CA ASN A 391 -19.50 7.22 13.01
C ASN A 391 -18.80 5.94 13.48
N ILE A 392 -17.55 6.04 13.96
CA ILE A 392 -16.81 4.91 14.54
C ILE A 392 -17.59 4.25 15.69
N LYS A 393 -18.12 5.04 16.63
CA LYS A 393 -18.92 4.52 17.75
C LYS A 393 -20.19 3.82 17.27
N THR A 394 -20.91 4.44 16.34
CA THR A 394 -22.15 3.89 15.77
C THR A 394 -21.89 2.56 15.07
N THR A 395 -20.89 2.49 14.19
CA THR A 395 -20.56 1.26 13.46
C THR A 395 -20.06 0.14 14.37
N HIS A 396 -19.31 0.45 15.44
CA HIS A 396 -18.97 -0.54 16.48
C HIS A 396 -20.21 -1.09 17.19
N GLN A 397 -21.16 -0.22 17.56
CA GLN A 397 -22.41 -0.65 18.21
C GLN A 397 -23.23 -1.55 17.27
N GLU A 398 -23.40 -1.16 16.00
CA GLU A 398 -24.10 -1.97 15.00
C GLU A 398 -23.46 -3.35 14.80
N MET A 399 -22.12 -3.46 14.86
CA MET A 399 -21.43 -4.75 14.81
C MET A 399 -21.74 -5.61 16.05
N ILE A 400 -21.75 -5.03 17.25
CA ILE A 400 -22.10 -5.72 18.50
C ILE A 400 -23.57 -6.17 18.49
N ASP A 401 -24.48 -5.34 17.95
CA ASP A 401 -25.90 -5.65 17.85
C ASP A 401 -26.15 -6.79 16.84
N LEU A 402 -25.46 -6.78 15.68
CA LEU A 402 -25.48 -7.88 14.71
C LEU A 402 -24.98 -9.19 15.33
N GLN A 403 -23.85 -9.16 16.05
CA GLN A 403 -23.33 -10.33 16.76
C GLN A 403 -24.33 -10.84 17.81
N THR A 404 -24.91 -9.94 18.60
CA THR A 404 -25.85 -10.29 19.69
C THR A 404 -27.16 -10.87 19.16
N ALA A 405 -27.74 -10.26 18.12
CA ALA A 405 -28.95 -10.76 17.49
C ALA A 405 -28.75 -12.16 16.87
N GLU A 406 -27.60 -12.36 16.23
CA GLU A 406 -27.26 -13.62 15.58
C GLU A 406 -26.96 -14.73 16.59
N VAL A 407 -26.22 -14.45 17.67
CA VAL A 407 -26.02 -15.40 18.78
C VAL A 407 -27.36 -15.84 19.40
N LYS A 408 -28.32 -14.92 19.57
CA LYS A 408 -29.68 -15.26 20.03
C LYS A 408 -30.43 -16.16 19.05
N ARG A 409 -30.32 -15.89 17.74
CA ARG A 409 -30.91 -16.73 16.68
C ARG A 409 -30.31 -18.14 16.69
N MET A 410 -28.98 -18.22 16.67
CA MET A 410 -28.23 -19.48 16.69
C MET A 410 -28.44 -20.27 17.98
N THR A 411 -28.70 -19.61 19.11
CA THR A 411 -29.14 -20.26 20.36
C THR A 411 -30.46 -21.00 20.15
N LYS A 412 -31.48 -20.33 19.58
CA LYS A 412 -32.79 -20.93 19.28
C LYS A 412 -32.70 -22.09 18.29
N GLU A 413 -31.78 -21.99 17.34
CA GLU A 413 -31.54 -23.02 16.33
C GLU A 413 -30.78 -24.23 16.88
N SER A 414 -29.72 -24.00 17.67
CA SER A 414 -28.99 -25.06 18.41
C SER A 414 -29.92 -25.90 19.29
N LEU A 415 -30.88 -25.26 19.97
CA LEU A 415 -31.89 -25.94 20.78
C LEU A 415 -32.89 -26.80 19.97
N ARG A 416 -32.96 -26.62 18.64
CA ARG A 416 -33.81 -27.41 17.73
C ARG A 416 -33.02 -28.52 17.04
N THR A 417 -31.79 -28.26 16.64
CA THR A 417 -30.96 -29.18 15.84
C THR A 417 -29.96 -30.00 16.66
N GLY A 418 -29.64 -29.59 17.89
CA GLY A 418 -28.64 -30.24 18.73
C GLY A 418 -27.19 -29.85 18.43
N TYR A 419 -26.94 -28.86 17.55
CA TYR A 419 -25.58 -28.41 17.24
C TYR A 419 -24.86 -27.82 18.46
N ASN A 420 -23.53 -27.97 18.49
CA ASN A 420 -22.69 -27.40 19.54
C ASN A 420 -22.64 -25.87 19.39
N ILE A 421 -23.50 -25.21 20.17
CA ILE A 421 -23.62 -23.76 20.27
C ILE A 421 -22.28 -23.04 20.51
N ARG A 422 -21.34 -23.66 21.24
CA ARG A 422 -20.05 -23.05 21.56
C ARG A 422 -19.20 -22.81 20.30
N ASN A 423 -19.13 -23.81 19.43
CA ASN A 423 -18.40 -23.72 18.16
C ASN A 423 -19.06 -22.73 17.22
N MET A 424 -20.39 -22.79 17.12
CA MET A 424 -21.17 -21.90 16.25
C MET A 424 -21.03 -20.43 16.67
N ILE A 425 -21.08 -20.11 17.97
CA ILE A 425 -20.77 -18.77 18.48
C ILE A 425 -19.33 -18.37 18.16
N GLY A 426 -18.36 -19.29 18.33
CA GLY A 426 -16.95 -19.06 18.00
C GLY A 426 -16.73 -18.56 16.57
N TYR A 427 -17.47 -19.10 15.58
CA TYR A 427 -17.39 -18.64 14.20
C TYR A 427 -17.88 -17.19 13.99
N ILE A 428 -18.73 -16.65 14.86
CA ILE A 428 -19.28 -15.28 14.76
C ILE A 428 -18.44 -14.25 15.53
N VAL A 429 -18.02 -14.57 16.75
CA VAL A 429 -17.41 -13.59 17.69
C VAL A 429 -15.95 -13.86 18.03
N GLY A 430 -15.42 -15.02 17.61
CA GLY A 430 -14.06 -15.48 17.90
C GLY A 430 -13.94 -16.20 19.24
N VAL A 431 -12.99 -17.15 19.31
CA VAL A 431 -12.87 -18.15 20.40
C VAL A 431 -12.77 -17.50 21.78
N GLU A 432 -11.99 -16.42 21.93
CA GLU A 432 -11.83 -15.71 23.22
C GLU A 432 -13.07 -14.93 23.69
N ASN A 433 -14.00 -14.61 22.79
CA ASN A 433 -15.25 -13.92 23.16
C ASN A 433 -16.41 -14.88 23.41
N VAL A 434 -16.27 -16.16 23.07
CA VAL A 434 -17.33 -17.17 23.21
C VAL A 434 -17.93 -17.15 24.60
N ASP A 435 -17.12 -17.16 25.67
CA ASP A 435 -17.63 -17.25 27.04
C ASP A 435 -18.47 -16.01 27.45
N LYS A 436 -18.21 -14.83 26.85
CA LYS A 436 -19.04 -13.62 27.04
C LYS A 436 -20.41 -13.79 26.36
N PHE A 437 -20.42 -14.28 25.12
CA PHE A 437 -21.65 -14.49 24.34
C PHE A 437 -22.43 -15.75 24.76
N MET A 438 -21.78 -16.70 25.44
CA MET A 438 -22.45 -17.81 26.12
C MET A 438 -23.38 -17.31 27.24
N ILE A 439 -23.07 -16.19 27.93
CA ILE A 439 -23.96 -15.60 28.93
C ILE A 439 -25.28 -15.12 28.28
N ILE A 440 -25.19 -14.49 27.11
CA ILE A 440 -26.37 -14.06 26.32
C ILE A 440 -27.20 -15.28 25.92
N SER A 441 -26.53 -16.34 25.47
CA SER A 441 -27.16 -17.61 25.09
C SER A 441 -27.87 -18.28 26.28
N MET A 442 -27.24 -18.32 27.45
CA MET A 442 -27.81 -18.85 28.68
C MET A 442 -29.00 -18.03 29.18
N LYS A 443 -29.00 -16.71 28.96
CA LYS A 443 -30.17 -15.85 29.24
C LYS A 443 -31.34 -16.20 28.31
N GLU A 444 -31.10 -16.32 27.01
CA GLU A 444 -32.12 -16.69 26.03
C GLU A 444 -32.69 -18.10 26.29
N ILE A 445 -31.84 -19.07 26.70
CA ILE A 445 -32.27 -20.42 27.12
C ILE A 445 -33.24 -20.34 28.31
N LYS A 446 -32.91 -19.53 29.34
CA LYS A 446 -33.78 -19.32 30.52
C LYS A 446 -35.11 -18.65 30.14
N GLU A 447 -35.08 -17.64 29.27
CA GLU A 447 -36.29 -16.98 28.76
C GLU A 447 -37.20 -17.98 28.02
N ILE A 448 -36.62 -18.87 27.19
CA ILE A 448 -37.37 -19.93 26.50
C ILE A 448 -37.93 -20.98 27.48
N GLN A 449 -37.18 -21.33 28.54
CA GLN A 449 -37.64 -22.25 29.59
C GLN A 449 -38.82 -21.67 30.38
N ALA A 450 -38.75 -20.40 30.81
CA ALA A 450 -39.85 -19.72 31.49
C ALA A 450 -41.13 -19.65 30.63
N VAL A 451 -40.99 -19.44 29.31
CA VAL A 451 -42.13 -19.50 28.37
C VAL A 451 -42.69 -20.93 28.25
N ARG A 452 -41.84 -21.97 28.28
CA ARG A 452 -42.31 -23.37 28.29
C ARG A 452 -43.01 -23.75 29.59
N GLU A 453 -42.56 -23.26 30.74
CA GLU A 453 -43.16 -23.53 32.05
C GLU A 453 -44.53 -22.84 32.20
N SER A 454 -44.64 -21.59 31.77
CA SER A 454 -45.92 -20.86 31.74
C SER A 454 -46.91 -21.42 30.73
N THR A 455 -46.46 -21.90 29.56
CA THR A 455 -47.36 -22.59 28.60
C THR A 455 -47.71 -24.01 29.04
N SER A 456 -46.82 -24.72 29.73
CA SER A 456 -47.09 -26.05 30.31
C SER A 456 -48.16 -25.99 31.41
N THR A 457 -48.06 -25.03 32.32
CA THR A 457 -49.09 -24.78 33.35
C THR A 457 -50.43 -24.36 32.74
N PHE A 458 -50.44 -23.59 31.64
CA PHE A 458 -51.65 -23.30 30.88
C PHE A 458 -52.25 -24.55 30.20
N THR A 459 -51.40 -25.45 29.69
CA THR A 459 -51.85 -26.71 29.07
C THR A 459 -52.39 -27.70 30.11
N PHE A 460 -51.88 -27.65 31.35
CA PHE A 460 -52.46 -28.35 32.48
C PHE A 460 -53.85 -27.80 32.81
N MET A 461 -54.00 -26.47 32.96
CA MET A 461 -55.31 -25.81 33.15
C MET A 461 -56.32 -26.15 32.05
N ALA A 462 -55.90 -26.25 30.79
CA ALA A 462 -56.76 -26.65 29.67
C ALA A 462 -57.33 -28.09 29.81
N LYS A 463 -56.68 -28.99 30.56
CA LYS A 463 -57.23 -30.32 30.89
C LYS A 463 -58.28 -30.29 32.01
N PHE A 464 -58.38 -29.21 32.78
CA PHE A 464 -59.38 -29.01 33.84
C PHE A 464 -60.57 -28.14 33.41
N LEU A 465 -60.56 -27.59 32.19
CA LEU A 465 -61.76 -26.99 31.62
C LEU A 465 -62.80 -28.08 31.32
N PRO A 466 -64.05 -27.95 31.81
CA PRO A 466 -65.08 -28.96 31.58
C PRO A 466 -65.43 -29.06 30.09
N LYS A 467 -65.59 -30.29 29.58
CA LYS A 467 -65.92 -30.61 28.16
C LYS A 467 -67.33 -30.17 27.70
N ASN A 468 -67.95 -29.20 28.37
CA ASN A 468 -69.37 -28.88 28.27
C ASN A 468 -69.69 -27.72 27.30
N TYR A 469 -68.97 -27.59 26.18
CA TYR A 469 -69.32 -26.66 25.09
C TYR A 469 -69.11 -27.26 23.69
N SER A 470 -69.67 -28.46 23.46
CA SER A 470 -69.92 -28.99 22.11
C SER A 470 -71.17 -29.88 22.04
N LYS A 471 -72.30 -29.38 22.56
CA LYS A 471 -73.62 -29.81 22.10
C LYS A 471 -74.10 -28.84 21.02
N SER A 472 -73.80 -29.16 19.77
CA SER A 472 -74.60 -28.66 18.65
C SER A 472 -76.05 -29.12 18.84
N PRO A 473 -77.06 -28.29 18.51
CA PRO A 473 -78.44 -28.77 18.44
C PRO A 473 -78.56 -29.86 17.36
N PRO A 474 -79.42 -30.87 17.53
CA PRO A 474 -79.82 -31.70 16.39
C PRO A 474 -80.67 -30.83 15.45
N ASN A 475 -80.21 -30.64 14.22
CA ASN A 475 -81.08 -30.10 13.17
C ASN A 475 -82.12 -31.16 12.81
N HIS A 476 -83.38 -30.73 12.80
CA HIS A 476 -84.46 -31.32 12.01
C HIS A 476 -84.29 -30.99 10.53
#